data_AF-A0AAV0QMA2-F1
#
_entry.id   AF-A0AAV0QMA2-F1
#
_cell.length_a   1.000
_cell.length_b   1.000
_cell.length_c   1.000
_cell.angle_alpha   90.00
_cell.angle_beta   90.00
_cell.angle_gamma   90.00
#
_symmetry.space_group_name_H-M   'P 1'
#
loop_
_entity.id
_entity.type
_entity.pdbx_description
1 polymer ?
#
loop_
_entity_poly.entity_id
_entity_poly.type
_entity_poly.pdbx_seq_one_letter_code
_entity_poly.pdbx_strand_id
1 'polypeptide(L)'
;MRATNHLIGLLNFLTFLLSIPIIGGGIWLSTRANSTDCLKFLQWPIIVIGVCIMVVSLAGFAGACYRNTMLMWVYLFVMFFVLAALVGFIIFAYAVTDKGSGRSLLNRAYFDYYLQDYSGWLEERVASDSYWGKIASCVRDSKACAKMGVTVNGVPETSDMFYRRRLNSIQSGCCKPPTECGFTYMNETVWTSSGGVVYNPDCNLWSNDQSQLCYSCSSCKAGVLASIKKSWRKVSVINIVVLIILVIVYVIGCAAFRNNRRMDNDESYGQARMTKARPSSIQF
;
A
#
# COMPACT_ATOMS: atom_id res chain seq x y z
N MET A 1 14.21 21.82 -26.04
CA MET A 1 14.58 22.24 -24.66
C MET A 1 13.41 22.83 -23.88
N ARG A 2 12.69 23.87 -24.34
CA ARG A 2 11.54 24.45 -23.61
C ARG A 2 10.40 23.44 -23.34
N ALA A 3 9.93 22.73 -24.37
CA ALA A 3 8.82 21.77 -24.21
C ALA A 3 9.16 20.60 -23.26
N THR A 4 10.40 20.11 -23.28
CA THR A 4 10.87 19.00 -22.43
C THR A 4 10.93 19.40 -20.96
N ASN A 5 11.37 20.63 -20.66
CA ASN A 5 11.41 21.15 -19.29
C ASN A 5 10.01 21.41 -18.73
N HIS A 6 9.08 21.92 -19.56
CA HIS A 6 7.68 22.08 -19.16
C HIS A 6 6.98 20.74 -18.93
N LEU A 7 7.29 19.71 -19.73
CA LEU A 7 6.77 18.35 -19.53
C LEU A 7 7.27 17.73 -18.22
N ILE A 8 8.55 17.89 -17.89
CA ILE A 8 9.14 17.42 -16.62
C ILE A 8 8.51 18.15 -15.43
N GLY A 9 8.32 19.47 -15.53
CA GLY A 9 7.63 20.25 -14.51
C GLY A 9 6.18 19.79 -14.30
N LEU A 10 5.43 19.56 -15.38
CA LEU A 10 4.05 19.07 -15.33
C LEU A 10 3.96 17.66 -14.71
N LEU A 11 4.84 16.74 -15.09
CA LEU A 11 4.87 15.38 -14.54
C LEU A 11 5.23 15.37 -13.05
N ASN A 12 6.17 16.20 -12.62
CA ASN A 12 6.51 16.35 -11.20
C ASN A 12 5.36 17.01 -10.40
N PHE A 13 4.63 17.95 -11.00
CA PHE A 13 3.45 18.54 -10.38
C PHE A 13 2.28 17.55 -10.25
N LEU A 14 2.03 16.73 -11.27
CA LEU A 14 1.00 15.68 -11.21
C LEU A 14 1.35 14.60 -10.17
N THR A 15 2.62 14.20 -10.06
CA THR A 15 3.07 13.27 -9.01
C THR A 15 2.96 13.86 -7.61
N PHE A 16 3.21 15.17 -7.45
CA PHE A 16 2.93 15.87 -6.19
C PHE A 16 1.45 15.80 -5.84
N LEU A 17 0.55 16.13 -6.77
CA LEU A 17 -0.88 16.07 -6.55
C LEU A 17 -1.38 14.66 -6.20
N LEU A 18 -0.77 13.62 -6.77
CA LEU A 18 -1.07 12.22 -6.44
C LEU A 18 -0.54 11.81 -5.05
N SER A 19 0.52 12.46 -4.55
CA SER A 19 1.03 12.20 -3.19
C SER A 19 0.09 12.73 -2.10
N ILE A 20 -0.65 13.82 -2.37
CA ILE A 20 -1.58 14.44 -1.43
C ILE A 20 -2.70 13.49 -0.98
N PRO A 21 -3.44 12.77 -1.86
CA PRO A 21 -4.43 11.79 -1.43
C PRO A 21 -3.81 10.51 -0.82
N ILE A 22 -2.54 10.19 -1.10
CA ILE A 22 -1.84 9.07 -0.44
C ILE A 22 -1.53 9.44 1.02
N ILE A 23 -0.95 10.63 1.25
CA ILE A 23 -0.68 11.17 2.58
C ILE A 23 -1.99 11.48 3.31
N GLY A 24 -2.93 12.14 2.64
CA GLY A 24 -4.25 12.46 3.14
C GLY A 24 -5.08 11.22 3.45
N GLY A 25 -4.98 10.16 2.65
CA GLY A 25 -5.57 8.85 2.96
C GLY A 25 -4.92 8.21 4.18
N GLY A 26 -3.59 8.26 4.29
CA GLY A 26 -2.85 7.80 5.48
C GLY A 26 -3.21 8.56 6.76
N ILE A 27 -3.39 9.88 6.66
CA ILE A 27 -3.79 10.76 7.77
C ILE A 27 -5.30 10.61 8.06
N TRP A 28 -6.16 10.47 7.06
CA TRP A 28 -7.60 10.30 7.26
C TRP A 28 -7.94 8.95 7.89
N LEU A 29 -7.20 7.89 7.53
CA LEU A 29 -7.25 6.61 8.23
C LEU A 29 -6.86 6.76 9.72
N SER A 30 -5.98 7.72 10.02
CA SER A 30 -5.56 8.05 11.39
C SER A 30 -6.54 8.96 12.12
N THR A 31 -7.27 9.85 11.45
CA THR A 31 -8.17 10.80 12.14
C THR A 31 -9.59 10.28 12.31
N ARG A 32 -10.07 9.34 11.47
CA ARG A 32 -11.39 8.72 11.66
C ARG A 32 -11.40 7.51 12.59
N ALA A 33 -10.22 7.02 12.97
CA ALA A 33 -10.02 6.11 14.08
C ALA A 33 -9.40 6.92 15.24
N ASN A 34 -10.23 7.50 16.10
CA ASN A 34 -9.81 8.23 17.33
C ASN A 34 -8.99 7.37 18.33
N SER A 35 -8.53 6.20 17.93
CA SER A 35 -7.71 5.21 18.64
C SER A 35 -6.45 4.86 17.81
N THR A 36 -5.64 5.86 17.48
CA THR A 36 -4.40 5.78 16.68
C THR A 36 -3.22 5.10 17.39
N ASP A 37 -3.47 3.91 17.92
CA ASP A 37 -2.42 2.91 18.23
C ASP A 37 -2.61 1.62 17.42
N CYS A 38 -3.64 1.56 16.58
CA CYS A 38 -4.15 0.34 15.96
C CYS A 38 -3.14 -0.45 15.11
N LEU A 39 -2.40 0.20 14.20
CA LEU A 39 -1.39 -0.45 13.35
C LEU A 39 -0.29 0.54 12.94
N LYS A 40 0.38 1.19 13.90
CA LYS A 40 1.53 2.09 13.63
C LYS A 40 2.58 1.46 12.71
N PHE A 41 2.75 0.14 12.81
CA PHE A 41 3.67 -0.64 11.99
C PHE A 41 3.29 -0.69 10.50
N LEU A 42 2.00 -0.61 10.14
CA LEU A 42 1.56 -0.55 8.74
C LEU A 42 1.46 0.87 8.20
N GLN A 43 1.23 1.85 9.08
CA GLN A 43 1.06 3.24 8.70
C GLN A 43 2.38 3.92 8.34
N TRP A 44 3.46 3.61 9.07
CA TRP A 44 4.78 4.17 8.82
C TRP A 44 5.30 3.93 7.39
N PRO A 45 5.23 2.72 6.82
CA PRO A 45 5.63 2.49 5.43
C PRO A 45 4.88 3.36 4.42
N ILE A 46 3.57 3.57 4.60
CA ILE A 46 2.74 4.40 3.70
C ILE A 46 3.11 5.88 3.83
N ILE A 47 3.30 6.38 5.05
CA ILE A 47 3.72 7.77 5.30
C ILE A 47 5.11 8.01 4.71
N VAL A 48 6.06 7.10 4.93
CA VAL A 48 7.42 7.20 4.38
C VAL A 48 7.37 7.27 2.85
N ILE A 49 6.59 6.41 2.19
CA ILE A 49 6.41 6.46 0.73
C ILE A 49 5.82 7.81 0.29
N GLY A 50 4.77 8.29 0.97
CA GLY A 50 4.15 9.57 0.66
C GLY A 50 5.11 10.75 0.79
N VAL A 51 5.89 10.79 1.87
CA VAL A 51 6.91 11.83 2.10
C VAL A 51 8.02 11.76 1.06
N CYS A 52 8.50 10.56 0.71
CA CYS A 52 9.50 10.39 -0.34
C CYS A 52 9.01 10.93 -1.69
N ILE A 53 7.77 10.64 -2.07
CA ILE A 53 7.17 11.16 -3.32
C ILE A 53 7.07 12.69 -3.26
N MET A 54 6.61 13.25 -2.13
CA MET A 54 6.49 14.70 -1.94
C MET A 54 7.84 15.42 -2.08
N VAL A 55 8.90 14.89 -1.47
CA VAL A 55 10.26 15.46 -1.57
C VAL A 55 10.78 15.42 -3.00
N VAL A 56 10.56 14.30 -3.71
CA VAL A 56 10.99 14.16 -5.12
C VAL A 56 10.26 15.11 -6.04
N SER A 57 8.94 15.28 -5.86
CA SER A 57 8.16 16.19 -6.70
C SER A 57 8.55 17.65 -6.50
N LEU A 58 8.81 18.08 -5.26
CA LEU A 58 9.31 19.43 -4.96
C LEU A 58 10.71 19.67 -5.57
N ALA A 59 11.60 18.69 -5.45
CA ALA A 59 12.94 18.76 -6.05
C ALA A 59 12.89 18.78 -7.58
N GLY A 60 12.01 18.00 -8.20
CA GLY A 60 11.81 17.97 -9.65
C GLY A 60 11.25 19.28 -10.20
N PHE A 61 10.37 19.95 -9.45
CA PHE A 61 9.88 21.29 -9.79
C PHE A 61 11.00 22.33 -9.73
N ALA A 62 11.80 22.34 -8.65
CA ALA A 62 12.94 23.24 -8.51
C ALA A 62 14.00 23.01 -9.61
N GLY A 63 14.28 21.76 -9.98
CA GLY A 63 15.20 21.40 -11.06
C GLY A 63 14.79 21.95 -12.43
N ALA A 64 13.49 22.04 -12.70
CA ALA A 64 12.96 22.60 -13.96
C ALA A 64 13.10 24.13 -14.05
N CYS A 65 13.01 24.83 -12.90
CA CYS A 65 13.04 26.30 -12.85
C CYS A 65 14.46 26.89 -12.91
N TYR A 66 15.46 26.24 -12.31
CA TYR A 66 16.73 26.91 -12.02
C TYR A 66 17.89 26.63 -12.98
N ARG A 67 17.74 25.74 -13.99
CA ARG A 67 18.78 25.37 -14.99
C ARG A 67 20.22 25.27 -14.41
N ASN A 68 20.34 24.88 -13.14
CA ASN A 68 21.62 24.82 -12.43
C ASN A 68 22.08 23.37 -12.43
N THR A 69 23.29 23.12 -12.96
CA THR A 69 23.89 21.79 -13.09
C THR A 69 24.08 21.11 -11.73
N MET A 70 24.39 21.86 -10.66
CA MET A 70 24.47 21.33 -9.30
C MET A 70 23.10 20.85 -8.79
N LEU A 71 22.05 21.64 -8.98
CA LEU A 71 20.70 21.28 -8.54
C LEU A 71 20.19 20.04 -9.28
N MET A 72 20.50 19.93 -10.56
CA MET A 72 20.12 18.78 -11.38
C MET A 72 20.87 17.50 -10.99
N TRP A 73 22.14 17.62 -10.58
CA TRP A 73 22.92 16.50 -10.06
C TRP A 73 22.36 16.00 -8.72
N VAL A 74 22.07 16.90 -7.78
CA VAL A 74 21.41 16.56 -6.50
C VAL A 74 20.06 15.89 -6.75
N TYR A 75 19.28 16.39 -7.72
CA TYR A 75 18.01 15.78 -8.12
C TYR A 75 18.18 14.31 -8.56
N LEU A 76 19.11 14.02 -9.47
CA LEU A 76 19.37 12.64 -9.92
C LEU A 76 19.84 11.74 -8.77
N PHE A 77 20.69 12.26 -7.88
CA PHE A 77 21.16 11.53 -6.70
C PHE A 77 20.01 11.15 -5.77
N VAL A 78 19.17 12.11 -5.38
CA VAL A 78 18.00 11.84 -4.51
C VAL A 78 17.01 10.90 -5.19
N MET A 79 16.75 11.09 -6.48
CA MET A 79 15.83 10.25 -7.25
C MET A 79 16.28 8.78 -7.30
N PHE A 80 17.58 8.53 -7.39
CA PHE A 80 18.14 7.17 -7.33
C PHE A 80 17.81 6.47 -5.99
N PHE A 81 18.01 7.15 -4.86
CA PHE A 81 17.65 6.58 -3.55
C PHE A 81 16.15 6.32 -3.41
N VAL A 82 15.31 7.19 -3.97
CA VAL A 82 13.85 6.96 -3.96
C VAL A 82 13.50 5.73 -4.78
N LEU A 83 14.04 5.57 -6.00
CA LEU A 83 13.83 4.36 -6.80
C LEU A 83 14.30 3.11 -6.05
N ALA A 84 15.48 3.14 -5.43
CA ALA A 84 15.99 2.04 -4.63
C ALA A 84 15.08 1.71 -3.43
N ALA A 85 14.58 2.72 -2.72
CA ALA A 85 13.65 2.55 -1.60
C ALA A 85 12.30 1.96 -2.04
N LEU A 86 11.74 2.42 -3.18
CA LEU A 86 10.48 1.89 -3.71
C LEU A 86 10.63 0.43 -4.17
N VAL A 87 11.75 0.07 -4.82
CA VAL A 87 12.08 -1.31 -5.17
C VAL A 87 12.24 -2.17 -3.92
N GLY A 88 12.98 -1.69 -2.93
CA GLY A 88 13.16 -2.37 -1.64
C GLY A 88 11.83 -2.61 -0.93
N PHE A 89 10.93 -1.63 -0.93
CA PHE A 89 9.58 -1.78 -0.38
C PHE A 89 8.76 -2.82 -1.14
N ILE A 90 8.83 -2.87 -2.48
CA ILE A 90 8.14 -3.89 -3.28
C ILE A 90 8.64 -5.29 -2.90
N ILE A 91 9.96 -5.49 -2.85
CA ILE A 91 10.56 -6.77 -2.48
C ILE A 91 10.12 -7.17 -1.07
N PHE A 92 10.23 -6.24 -0.11
CA PHE A 92 9.80 -6.48 1.26
C PHE A 92 8.31 -6.82 1.35
N ALA A 93 7.46 -6.07 0.64
CA ALA A 93 6.01 -6.30 0.63
C ALA A 93 5.68 -7.70 0.09
N TYR A 94 6.30 -8.15 -0.99
CA TYR A 94 6.09 -9.51 -1.50
C TYR A 94 6.68 -10.57 -0.57
N ALA A 95 7.87 -10.35 0.00
CA ALA A 95 8.51 -11.29 0.91
C ALA A 95 7.64 -11.56 2.16
N VAL A 96 7.09 -10.51 2.79
CA VAL A 96 6.22 -10.67 3.97
C VAL A 96 4.80 -11.10 3.63
N THR A 97 4.40 -11.02 2.36
CA THR A 97 3.07 -11.43 1.88
C THR A 97 3.08 -12.70 1.03
N ASP A 98 4.18 -13.45 0.98
CA ASP A 98 4.23 -14.67 0.16
C ASP A 98 3.36 -15.78 0.78
N LYS A 99 3.53 -16.04 2.07
CA LYS A 99 2.92 -17.19 2.77
C LYS A 99 1.49 -16.94 3.26
N GLY A 100 0.71 -18.01 3.30
CA GLY A 100 -0.66 -18.07 3.83
C GLY A 100 -1.78 -17.59 2.90
N SER A 101 -2.84 -18.38 2.84
CA SER A 101 -4.09 -18.07 2.13
C SER A 101 -5.25 -18.61 2.95
N GLY A 102 -6.42 -17.99 2.86
CA GLY A 102 -7.62 -18.56 3.45
C GLY A 102 -7.97 -19.89 2.80
N ARG A 103 -8.46 -20.85 3.59
CA ARG A 103 -8.95 -22.15 3.10
C ARG A 103 -10.37 -21.99 2.57
N SER A 104 -10.62 -22.48 1.36
CA SER A 104 -11.97 -22.53 0.79
C SER A 104 -12.74 -23.70 1.41
N LEU A 105 -14.02 -23.48 1.68
CA LEU A 105 -14.91 -24.51 2.20
C LEU A 105 -16.00 -24.85 1.19
N LEU A 106 -16.42 -26.11 1.19
CA LEU A 106 -17.50 -26.58 0.34
C LEU A 106 -18.80 -25.85 0.71
N ASN A 107 -19.54 -25.39 -0.30
CA ASN A 107 -20.79 -24.64 -0.13
C ASN A 107 -20.67 -23.32 0.65
N ARG A 108 -19.48 -22.71 0.69
CA ARG A 108 -19.24 -21.38 1.30
C ARG A 108 -18.58 -20.43 0.29
N ALA A 109 -19.05 -19.18 0.24
CA ALA A 109 -18.48 -18.12 -0.59
C ALA A 109 -17.38 -17.31 0.13
N TYR A 110 -17.12 -17.62 1.40
CA TYR A 110 -16.07 -17.01 2.21
C TYR A 110 -14.98 -18.02 2.58
N PHE A 111 -13.85 -17.51 3.07
CA PHE A 111 -12.70 -18.31 3.48
C PHE A 111 -12.59 -18.40 5.00
N ASP A 112 -12.09 -19.54 5.48
CA ASP A 112 -11.62 -19.71 6.85
C ASP A 112 -10.12 -19.46 6.92
N TYR A 113 -9.68 -18.80 7.99
CA TYR A 113 -8.31 -18.38 8.18
C TYR A 113 -7.74 -19.09 9.40
N TYR A 114 -6.61 -19.76 9.21
CA TYR A 114 -5.89 -20.48 10.25
C TYR A 114 -4.50 -19.87 10.37
N LEU A 115 -4.06 -19.59 11.60
CA LEU A 115 -2.77 -18.95 11.83
C LEU A 115 -1.61 -19.81 11.32
N GLN A 116 -1.75 -21.14 11.39
CA GLN A 116 -0.77 -22.14 10.92
C GLN A 116 -0.47 -22.06 9.41
N ASP A 117 -1.40 -21.54 8.60
CA ASP A 117 -1.16 -21.38 7.16
C ASP A 117 -0.23 -20.20 6.88
N TYR A 118 -0.05 -19.31 7.86
CA TYR A 118 0.83 -18.17 7.79
C TYR A 118 2.15 -18.47 8.50
N SER A 119 3.22 -17.86 8.00
CA SER A 119 4.55 -17.98 8.60
C SER A 119 5.40 -16.76 8.27
N GLY A 120 6.45 -16.58 9.06
CA GLY A 120 7.44 -15.52 8.88
C GLY A 120 7.19 -14.31 9.79
N TRP A 121 8.00 -13.28 9.57
CA TRP A 121 8.08 -12.13 10.47
C TRP A 121 6.73 -11.44 10.74
N LEU A 122 5.85 -11.37 9.74
CA LEU A 122 4.56 -10.69 9.87
C LEU A 122 3.58 -11.46 10.76
N GLU A 123 3.62 -12.80 10.71
CA GLU A 123 2.78 -13.66 11.54
C GLU A 123 3.19 -13.57 13.01
N GLU A 124 4.49 -13.73 13.30
CA GLU A 124 5.07 -13.56 14.64
C GLU A 124 4.72 -12.20 15.25
N ARG A 125 4.74 -11.14 14.42
CA ARG A 125 4.42 -9.78 14.85
C ARG A 125 2.96 -9.61 15.26
N VAL A 126 2.03 -10.20 14.52
CA VAL A 126 0.59 -10.14 14.81
C VAL A 126 0.20 -11.12 15.92
N ALA A 127 0.86 -12.26 16.00
CA ALA A 127 0.60 -13.29 16.99
C ALA A 127 1.06 -12.90 18.40
N SER A 128 2.08 -12.04 18.51
CA SER A 128 2.61 -11.56 19.79
C SER A 128 1.55 -10.86 20.67
N ASP A 129 1.41 -11.30 21.92
CA ASP A 129 0.33 -10.83 22.81
C ASP A 129 0.43 -9.35 23.18
N SER A 130 1.66 -8.82 23.29
CA SER A 130 1.92 -7.40 23.59
C SER A 130 1.39 -6.45 22.51
N TYR A 131 1.31 -6.91 21.26
CA TYR A 131 0.79 -6.14 20.14
C TYR A 131 -0.63 -6.52 19.79
N TRP A 132 -0.99 -7.80 19.95
CA TRP A 132 -2.35 -8.27 19.70
C TRP A 132 -3.38 -7.51 20.53
N GLY A 133 -3.10 -7.18 21.80
CA GLY A 133 -4.03 -6.40 22.62
C GLY A 133 -4.48 -5.09 21.97
N LYS A 134 -3.55 -4.36 21.31
CA LYS A 134 -3.84 -3.11 20.59
C LYS A 134 -4.56 -3.35 19.26
N ILE A 135 -4.22 -4.44 18.58
CA ILE A 135 -4.84 -4.81 17.30
C ILE A 135 -6.29 -5.24 17.55
N ALA A 136 -6.52 -6.13 18.52
CA ALA A 136 -7.83 -6.65 18.89
C ALA A 136 -8.77 -5.53 19.36
N SER A 137 -8.28 -4.60 20.20
CA SER A 137 -9.08 -3.44 20.62
C SER A 137 -9.50 -2.59 19.41
N CYS A 138 -8.59 -2.36 18.47
CA CYS A 138 -8.93 -1.63 17.26
C CYS A 138 -9.93 -2.37 16.35
N VAL A 139 -9.76 -3.68 16.17
CA VAL A 139 -10.71 -4.48 15.36
C VAL A 139 -12.10 -4.43 16.01
N ARG A 140 -12.18 -4.49 17.34
CA ARG A 140 -13.42 -4.31 18.10
C ARG A 140 -14.01 -2.90 17.89
N ASP A 141 -13.22 -1.85 18.05
CA ASP A 141 -13.65 -0.45 17.92
C ASP A 141 -14.07 -0.07 16.49
N SER A 142 -13.51 -0.74 15.48
CA SER A 142 -13.88 -0.54 14.07
C SER A 142 -15.35 -0.90 13.77
N LYS A 143 -15.99 -1.61 14.71
CA LYS A 143 -17.35 -2.17 14.60
C LYS A 143 -17.52 -3.04 13.36
N ALA A 144 -16.45 -3.71 12.90
CA ALA A 144 -16.48 -4.56 11.71
C ALA A 144 -17.49 -5.71 11.82
N CYS A 145 -17.61 -6.30 13.02
CA CYS A 145 -18.58 -7.36 13.32
C CYS A 145 -20.01 -6.82 13.45
N ALA A 146 -20.21 -5.68 14.11
CA ALA A 146 -21.54 -5.07 14.20
C ALA A 146 -22.09 -4.66 12.82
N LYS A 147 -21.21 -4.26 11.88
CA LYS A 147 -21.57 -3.96 10.48
C LYS A 147 -21.87 -5.20 9.64
N MET A 148 -21.68 -6.40 10.19
CA MET A 148 -22.02 -7.65 9.52
C MET A 148 -23.52 -7.93 9.57
N GLY A 149 -24.21 -7.43 10.60
CA GLY A 149 -25.65 -7.55 10.78
C GLY A 149 -26.42 -7.00 9.59
N VAL A 150 -27.26 -7.83 8.97
CA VAL A 150 -28.12 -7.44 7.85
C VAL A 150 -29.50 -8.07 8.05
N THR A 151 -30.49 -7.22 8.25
CA THR A 151 -31.89 -7.64 8.25
C THR A 151 -32.44 -7.58 6.83
N VAL A 152 -32.97 -8.69 6.32
CA VAL A 152 -33.66 -8.73 5.02
C VAL A 152 -35.15 -8.71 5.29
N ASN A 153 -35.84 -7.63 4.89
CA ASN A 153 -37.29 -7.46 5.09
C ASN A 153 -37.75 -7.62 6.56
N GLY A 154 -36.93 -7.19 7.52
CA GLY A 154 -37.25 -7.28 8.96
C GLY A 154 -37.07 -8.67 9.58
N VAL A 155 -36.54 -9.65 8.82
CA VAL A 155 -36.29 -11.02 9.29
C VAL A 155 -34.76 -11.28 9.32
N PRO A 156 -34.25 -12.07 10.29
CA PRO A 156 -32.86 -12.53 10.28
C PRO A 156 -32.51 -13.28 8.99
N GLU A 157 -31.30 -13.04 8.49
CA GLU A 157 -30.75 -13.72 7.31
C GLU A 157 -30.72 -15.24 7.55
N THR A 158 -31.15 -16.05 6.56
CA THR A 158 -31.08 -17.51 6.66
C THR A 158 -29.64 -18.02 6.53
N SER A 159 -29.37 -19.21 7.05
CA SER A 159 -28.03 -19.81 6.98
C SER A 159 -27.50 -19.92 5.54
N ASP A 160 -28.36 -20.30 4.57
CA ASP A 160 -27.94 -20.43 3.16
C ASP A 160 -27.53 -19.12 2.52
N MET A 161 -28.22 -18.02 2.85
CA MET A 161 -27.88 -16.67 2.38
C MET A 161 -26.54 -16.23 2.98
N PHE A 162 -26.36 -16.47 4.28
CA PHE A 162 -25.10 -16.17 4.98
C PHE A 162 -23.92 -16.94 4.37
N TYR A 163 -24.11 -18.21 4.03
CA TYR A 163 -23.06 -19.04 3.42
C TYR A 163 -22.65 -18.61 2.02
N ARG A 164 -23.53 -17.92 1.30
CA ARG A 164 -23.25 -17.34 -0.03
C ARG A 164 -22.69 -15.91 0.05
N ARG A 165 -22.59 -15.34 1.24
CA ARG A 165 -22.09 -13.98 1.43
C ARG A 165 -20.57 -13.89 1.26
N ARG A 166 -20.12 -12.85 0.57
CA ARG A 166 -18.69 -12.51 0.47
C ARG A 166 -18.24 -11.73 1.69
N LEU A 167 -17.78 -12.47 2.71
CA LEU A 167 -17.20 -11.86 3.90
C LEU A 167 -15.76 -11.39 3.64
N ASN A 168 -15.40 -10.25 4.23
CA ASN A 168 -13.99 -9.86 4.28
C ASN A 168 -13.22 -10.70 5.32
N SER A 169 -11.89 -10.64 5.28
CA SER A 169 -11.05 -11.51 6.12
C SER A 169 -11.22 -11.28 7.63
N ILE A 170 -11.54 -10.06 8.05
CA ILE A 170 -11.84 -9.73 9.46
C ILE A 170 -13.20 -10.29 9.86
N GLN A 171 -14.21 -10.14 9.00
CA GLN A 171 -15.56 -10.65 9.24
C GLN A 171 -15.56 -12.17 9.40
N SER A 172 -14.88 -12.89 8.51
CA SER A 172 -14.86 -14.34 8.61
C SER A 172 -13.89 -14.90 9.65
N GLY A 173 -12.86 -14.15 10.05
CA GLY A 173 -11.89 -14.58 11.07
C GLY A 173 -12.26 -14.19 12.51
N CYS A 174 -12.92 -13.05 12.73
CA CYS A 174 -13.18 -12.50 14.07
C CYS A 174 -14.65 -12.52 14.49
N CYS A 175 -15.59 -12.48 13.52
CA CYS A 175 -17.00 -12.27 13.79
C CYS A 175 -17.85 -13.55 13.71
N LYS A 176 -17.23 -14.69 13.40
CA LYS A 176 -17.85 -16.02 13.42
C LYS A 176 -16.86 -17.04 14.00
N PRO A 177 -17.34 -18.16 14.56
CA PRO A 177 -16.46 -19.26 14.95
C PRO A 177 -15.86 -19.97 13.73
N PRO A 178 -14.73 -20.68 13.89
CA PRO A 178 -14.19 -21.57 12.86
C PRO A 178 -15.23 -22.63 12.45
N THR A 179 -15.30 -22.96 11.16
CA THR A 179 -16.33 -23.88 10.66
C THR A 179 -16.16 -25.30 11.22
N GLU A 180 -14.93 -25.71 11.50
CA GLU A 180 -14.62 -27.02 12.09
C GLU A 180 -15.18 -27.20 13.51
N CYS A 181 -15.50 -26.11 14.21
CA CYS A 181 -16.14 -26.16 15.52
C CYS A 181 -17.58 -26.71 15.47
N GLY A 182 -18.21 -26.80 14.30
CA GLY A 182 -19.54 -27.41 14.14
C GLY A 182 -20.69 -26.62 14.75
N PHE A 183 -20.51 -25.31 15.00
CA PHE A 183 -21.56 -24.46 15.57
C PHE A 183 -22.71 -24.28 14.57
N THR A 184 -23.93 -24.22 15.09
CA THR A 184 -25.13 -23.93 14.31
C THR A 184 -25.34 -22.42 14.22
N TYR A 185 -25.58 -21.95 12.99
CA TYR A 185 -25.87 -20.56 12.71
C TYR A 185 -27.25 -20.20 13.28
N MET A 186 -27.30 -19.16 14.12
CA MET A 186 -28.56 -18.56 14.59
C MET A 186 -28.72 -17.17 13.99
N ASN A 187 -27.69 -16.34 14.13
CA ASN A 187 -27.64 -14.99 13.56
C ASN A 187 -26.19 -14.61 13.20
N GLU A 188 -25.94 -13.43 12.65
CA GLU A 188 -24.66 -13.11 12.01
C GLU A 188 -23.44 -13.28 12.94
N THR A 189 -23.58 -12.85 14.20
CA THR A 189 -22.56 -12.99 15.25
C THR A 189 -22.98 -13.93 16.38
N VAL A 190 -24.09 -14.67 16.21
CA VAL A 190 -24.62 -15.56 17.25
C VAL A 190 -24.68 -16.99 16.73
N TRP A 191 -23.97 -17.85 17.43
CA TRP A 191 -23.77 -19.25 17.05
C TRP A 191 -23.96 -20.15 18.25
N THR A 192 -24.66 -21.27 18.07
CA THR A 192 -24.96 -22.21 19.15
C THR A 192 -24.10 -23.47 19.01
N SER A 193 -23.46 -23.89 20.09
CA SER A 193 -22.65 -25.12 20.09
C SER A 193 -23.55 -26.34 19.91
N SER A 194 -23.14 -27.26 19.05
CA SER A 194 -23.81 -28.55 18.81
C SER A 194 -23.32 -29.67 19.74
N GLY A 195 -22.43 -29.36 20.71
CA GLY A 195 -21.98 -30.30 21.73
C GLY A 195 -20.86 -31.27 21.31
N GLY A 196 -20.21 -31.03 20.17
CA GLY A 196 -19.08 -31.84 19.71
C GLY A 196 -17.74 -31.41 20.33
N VAL A 197 -16.88 -32.39 20.65
CA VAL A 197 -15.49 -32.14 21.07
C VAL A 197 -14.65 -31.94 19.81
N VAL A 198 -14.20 -30.71 19.55
CA VAL A 198 -13.34 -30.38 18.41
C VAL A 198 -11.96 -29.98 18.90
N TYR A 199 -10.93 -30.48 18.22
CA TYR A 199 -9.51 -30.26 18.56
C TYR A 199 -8.98 -28.91 18.06
N ASN A 200 -9.78 -27.85 18.13
CA ASN A 200 -9.32 -26.47 17.88
C ASN A 200 -9.55 -25.61 19.13
N PRO A 201 -8.50 -25.02 19.73
CA PRO A 201 -8.61 -24.16 20.90
C PRO A 201 -9.52 -22.95 20.69
N ASP A 202 -9.63 -22.44 19.45
CA ASP A 202 -10.49 -21.31 19.10
C ASP A 202 -11.98 -21.62 19.34
N CYS A 203 -12.40 -22.89 19.28
CA CYS A 203 -13.78 -23.27 19.58
C CYS A 203 -14.18 -22.99 21.03
N ASN A 204 -13.21 -23.04 21.96
CA ASN A 204 -13.43 -22.74 23.37
C ASN A 204 -13.30 -21.24 23.68
N LEU A 205 -12.63 -20.48 22.79
CA LEU A 205 -12.43 -19.04 22.93
C LEU A 205 -13.58 -18.23 22.32
N TRP A 206 -14.41 -18.83 21.47
CA TRP A 206 -15.58 -18.18 20.90
C TRP A 206 -16.61 -17.81 21.97
N SER A 207 -17.12 -16.57 21.91
CA SER A 207 -18.20 -16.07 22.77
C SER A 207 -19.25 -15.33 21.94
N ASN A 208 -20.53 -15.48 22.29
CA ASN A 208 -21.62 -14.70 21.68
C ASN A 208 -21.72 -13.27 22.24
N ASP A 209 -20.91 -12.94 23.26
CA ASP A 209 -20.77 -11.57 23.75
C ASP A 209 -20.11 -10.71 22.67
N GLN A 210 -20.80 -9.64 22.25
CA GLN A 210 -20.36 -8.72 21.20
C GLN A 210 -19.05 -7.99 21.54
N SER A 211 -18.69 -7.92 22.82
CA SER A 211 -17.42 -7.36 23.29
C SER A 211 -16.24 -8.35 23.18
N GLN A 212 -16.52 -9.66 23.14
CA GLN A 212 -15.51 -10.71 23.16
C GLN A 212 -15.36 -11.42 21.82
N LEU A 213 -16.47 -11.88 21.21
CA LEU A 213 -16.50 -12.63 19.94
C LEU A 213 -15.33 -13.61 19.82
N CYS A 214 -14.67 -13.67 18.65
CA CYS A 214 -13.42 -14.40 18.47
C CYS A 214 -12.19 -13.48 18.52
N TYR A 215 -12.24 -12.34 19.22
CA TYR A 215 -11.12 -11.38 19.24
C TYR A 215 -9.84 -11.94 19.87
N SER A 216 -9.92 -13.02 20.65
CA SER A 216 -8.76 -13.72 21.21
C SER A 216 -8.34 -14.97 20.41
N CYS A 217 -9.09 -15.33 19.37
CA CYS A 217 -8.84 -16.54 18.58
C CYS A 217 -7.65 -16.38 17.63
N SER A 218 -6.99 -17.50 17.33
CA SER A 218 -5.97 -17.59 16.29
C SER A 218 -6.55 -17.33 14.89
N SER A 219 -7.81 -17.71 14.64
CA SER A 219 -8.53 -17.37 13.40
C SER A 219 -8.73 -15.88 13.20
N CYS A 220 -8.90 -15.09 14.27
CA CYS A 220 -9.00 -13.64 14.15
C CYS A 220 -7.62 -13.01 13.86
N LYS A 221 -6.56 -13.50 14.52
CA LYS A 221 -5.17 -13.13 14.19
C LYS A 221 -4.86 -13.39 12.70
N ALA A 222 -5.25 -14.57 12.20
CA ALA A 222 -5.10 -14.96 10.80
C ALA A 222 -5.96 -14.11 9.85
N GLY A 223 -7.19 -13.77 10.23
CA GLY A 223 -8.07 -12.87 9.47
C GLY A 223 -7.51 -11.45 9.33
N VAL A 224 -6.89 -10.92 10.40
CA VAL A 224 -6.15 -9.65 10.37
C VAL A 224 -4.96 -9.75 9.43
N LEU A 225 -4.16 -10.81 9.55
CA LEU A 225 -2.99 -11.04 8.71
C LEU A 225 -3.36 -11.12 7.21
N ALA A 226 -4.45 -11.79 6.88
CA ALA A 226 -5.00 -11.85 5.53
C ALA A 226 -5.45 -10.47 5.01
N SER A 227 -6.09 -9.66 5.86
CA SER A 227 -6.50 -8.29 5.53
C SER A 227 -5.30 -7.39 5.23
N ILE A 228 -4.27 -7.49 6.07
CA ILE A 228 -2.99 -6.79 5.90
C ILE A 228 -2.34 -7.20 4.58
N LYS A 229 -2.19 -8.51 4.34
CA LYS A 229 -1.63 -9.08 3.11
C LYS A 229 -2.34 -8.55 1.86
N LYS A 230 -3.68 -8.56 1.86
CA LYS A 230 -4.49 -8.03 0.75
C LYS A 230 -4.23 -6.54 0.52
N SER A 231 -4.12 -5.76 1.58
CA SER A 231 -3.88 -4.31 1.50
C SER A 231 -2.46 -4.00 0.98
N TRP A 232 -1.46 -4.71 1.48
CA TRP A 232 -0.06 -4.57 1.05
C TRP A 232 0.13 -4.94 -0.43
N ARG A 233 -0.51 -6.01 -0.89
CA ARG A 233 -0.48 -6.38 -2.32
C ARG A 233 -1.11 -5.30 -3.20
N LYS A 234 -2.23 -4.69 -2.77
CA LYS A 234 -2.84 -3.56 -3.49
C LYS A 234 -1.90 -2.35 -3.55
N VAL A 235 -1.30 -1.97 -2.42
CA VAL A 235 -0.35 -0.86 -2.35
C VAL A 235 0.88 -1.14 -3.21
N SER A 236 1.42 -2.36 -3.18
CA SER A 236 2.56 -2.76 -4.01
C SER A 236 2.24 -2.67 -5.51
N VAL A 237 1.05 -3.06 -5.95
CA VAL A 237 0.62 -2.92 -7.35
C VAL A 237 0.58 -1.44 -7.77
N ILE A 238 0.01 -0.57 -6.94
CA ILE A 238 0.00 0.87 -7.20
C ILE A 238 1.45 1.40 -7.24
N ASN A 239 2.30 0.95 -6.33
CA ASN A 239 3.70 1.36 -6.28
C ASN A 239 4.49 0.93 -7.52
N ILE A 240 4.22 -0.24 -8.10
CA ILE A 240 4.84 -0.68 -9.37
C ILE A 240 4.52 0.31 -10.50
N VAL A 241 3.26 0.77 -10.60
CA VAL A 241 2.87 1.75 -11.63
C VAL A 241 3.61 3.08 -11.44
N VAL A 242 3.70 3.57 -10.19
CA VAL A 242 4.44 4.79 -9.85
C VAL A 242 5.94 4.63 -10.15
N LEU A 243 6.52 3.48 -9.83
CA LEU A 243 7.93 3.18 -10.10
C LEU A 243 8.25 3.27 -11.59
N ILE A 244 7.40 2.70 -12.46
CA ILE A 244 7.59 2.77 -13.93
C ILE A 244 7.61 4.23 -14.41
N ILE A 245 6.67 5.05 -13.94
CA ILE A 245 6.60 6.47 -14.29
C ILE A 245 7.86 7.20 -13.82
N LEU A 246 8.30 6.95 -12.58
CA LEU A 246 9.52 7.56 -12.04
C LEU A 246 10.77 7.13 -12.80
N VAL A 247 10.89 5.87 -13.22
CA VAL A 247 12.01 5.41 -14.04
C VAL A 247 12.07 6.15 -15.38
N ILE A 248 10.93 6.37 -16.04
CA ILE A 248 10.88 7.15 -17.29
C ILE A 248 11.36 8.59 -17.04
N VAL A 249 10.86 9.23 -15.98
CA VAL A 249 11.28 10.59 -15.60
C VAL A 249 12.78 10.64 -15.28
N TYR A 250 13.32 9.61 -14.61
CA TYR A 250 14.74 9.51 -14.28
C TYR A 250 15.62 9.43 -15.53
N VAL A 251 15.22 8.61 -16.52
CA VAL A 251 15.93 8.48 -17.80
C VAL A 251 15.93 9.81 -18.56
N ILE A 252 14.80 10.51 -18.62
CA ILE A 252 14.68 11.83 -19.25
C ILE A 252 15.56 12.85 -18.51
N GLY A 253 15.53 12.85 -17.17
CA GLY A 253 16.38 13.69 -16.34
C GLY A 253 17.87 13.44 -16.60
N CYS A 254 18.29 12.18 -16.68
CA CYS A 254 19.67 11.81 -17.02
C CYS A 254 20.07 12.30 -18.42
N ALA A 255 19.18 12.18 -19.41
CA ALA A 255 19.43 12.65 -20.77
C ALA A 255 19.58 14.18 -20.81
N ALA A 256 18.71 14.91 -20.12
CA ALA A 256 18.78 16.37 -20.02
C ALA A 256 20.05 16.83 -19.27
N PHE A 257 20.47 16.12 -18.22
CA PHE A 257 21.70 16.42 -17.48
C PHE A 257 22.95 16.21 -18.35
N ARG A 258 23.01 15.08 -19.06
CA ARG A 258 24.08 14.81 -20.02
C ARG A 258 24.16 15.86 -21.12
N ASN A 259 23.01 16.32 -21.62
CA ASN A 259 22.96 17.35 -22.64
C ASN A 259 23.48 18.71 -22.13
N ASN A 260 23.09 19.12 -20.91
CA ASN A 260 23.59 20.36 -20.30
C ASN A 260 25.11 20.30 -20.04
N ARG A 261 25.63 19.17 -19.55
CA ARG A 261 27.10 18.99 -19.39
C ARG A 261 27.86 19.04 -20.71
N ARG A 262 27.29 18.53 -21.82
CA ARG A 262 27.91 18.66 -23.14
C ARG A 262 28.01 20.11 -23.58
N MET A 263 26.96 20.91 -23.35
CA MET A 263 26.97 22.33 -23.67
C MET A 263 27.98 23.13 -22.84
N ASP A 264 28.12 22.85 -21.55
CA ASP A 264 29.10 23.55 -20.69
C ASP A 264 30.55 23.14 -21.01
N ASN A 265 30.77 21.93 -21.55
CA ASN A 265 32.10 21.43 -21.91
C ASN A 265 32.57 21.94 -23.29
N ASP A 266 31.67 22.39 -24.17
CA ASP A 266 32.00 22.97 -25.46
C ASP A 266 32.12 24.51 -25.34
N GLU A 267 33.23 25.00 -24.77
CA GLU A 267 33.85 26.22 -25.31
C GLU A 267 35.36 26.37 -25.03
N SER A 268 36.15 26.32 -26.10
CA SER A 268 37.09 27.38 -26.48
C SER A 268 37.32 27.36 -28.00
N TYR A 269 36.73 28.35 -28.68
CA TYR A 269 37.08 28.94 -29.99
C TYR A 269 37.30 28.03 -31.22
N GLY A 270 36.26 27.95 -32.05
CA GLY A 270 36.43 27.99 -33.50
C GLY A 270 36.00 29.35 -34.02
N GLN A 271 36.96 30.27 -34.25
CA GLN A 271 36.71 31.49 -35.01
C GLN A 271 35.82 31.18 -36.21
N ALA A 272 34.69 31.87 -36.33
CA ALA A 272 34.01 31.99 -37.61
C ALA A 272 35.01 32.64 -38.58
N ARG A 273 35.71 31.82 -39.36
CA ARG A 273 36.59 32.28 -40.43
C ARG A 273 35.66 32.86 -41.50
N MET A 274 35.29 34.13 -41.35
CA MET A 274 34.71 34.91 -42.43
C MET A 274 35.78 35.05 -43.51
N THR A 275 35.74 34.21 -44.53
CA THR A 275 36.41 34.51 -45.80
C THR A 275 35.69 35.69 -46.43
N LYS A 276 36.22 36.90 -46.21
CA LYS A 276 35.79 38.10 -46.93
C LYS A 276 36.12 37.87 -48.41
N ALA A 277 35.10 37.57 -49.22
CA ALA A 277 35.24 37.54 -50.67
C ALA A 277 35.68 38.95 -51.12
N ARG A 278 36.92 39.05 -51.59
CA ARG A 278 37.48 40.29 -52.14
C ARG A 278 36.81 40.51 -53.49
N PRO A 279 36.12 41.65 -53.74
CA PRO A 279 35.57 41.90 -55.06
C PRO A 279 36.73 42.16 -56.02
N SER A 280 36.80 41.38 -57.10
CA SER A 280 37.66 41.70 -58.24
C SER A 280 37.05 42.89 -58.97
N SER A 281 37.57 44.09 -58.73
CA SER A 281 37.37 45.20 -59.66
C SER A 281 38.22 44.93 -60.89
N ILE A 282 37.58 44.72 -62.04
CA ILE A 282 38.22 45.00 -63.32
C ILE A 282 37.26 45.92 -64.08
N GLN A 283 37.69 47.17 -64.18
CA GLN A 283 37.18 48.18 -65.10
C GLN A 283 37.76 47.90 -66.48
N PHE A 284 36.90 48.03 -67.50
CA PHE A 284 37.12 48.23 -68.95
C PHE A 284 38.28 47.51 -69.64
#